data_AF-A0A7W8P5B2-F1
#
_entry.id   AF-A0A7W8P5B2-F1
#
_cell.length_a   1.000
_cell.length_b   1.000
_cell.length_c   1.000
_cell.angle_alpha   90.00
_cell.angle_beta   90.00
_cell.angle_gamma   90.00
#
_symmetry.space_group_name_H-M   'P 1'
#
loop_
_entity.id
_entity.type
_entity.pdbx_description
1 polymer ?
#
loop_
_entity_poly.entity_id
_entity_poly.type
_entity_poly.pdbx_seq_one_letter_code
_entity_poly.pdbx_strand_id
1 'polypeptide(L)'
;MIPRPPAVPPNSPETSSVAVERQKKQRAASVVLYIGLVLLALWVVRDFIVVVAWAAVVAIALWPLLHKVAGSRWFRGRTTLLATVFTLVIAVLVLLPVGLGIAQALREAHELNEWFRSAQENGIPLPDFINRLPFGVQQISSWWQANLAQPLRDSAAMKGLHSETVMTLGRHFGARAAHAAMVFAFMLVTLFVIFQAGPRLSGSLLKAARRGFGDSGADLVAHMGTAVRATVSGLIVVGVGEGLLLGVAYFVTGVPHAALLGFVTAIAAMLPFCAPIVFGLAALWLLVQGSMVAAAGLLIFGSVVVFVAEHFVRPVLIGNSTRLPFLLVLFGILGGAETFGLLGIFIGPALMTVLMVLWTDLVE
;
A
#
# COMPACT_ATOMS: atom_id res chain seq x y z
N MET A 1 -71.81 25.07 -47.86
CA MET A 1 -70.78 26.09 -47.58
C MET A 1 -70.15 25.75 -46.24
N ILE A 2 -68.91 25.25 -46.24
CA ILE A 2 -68.15 24.93 -45.02
C ILE A 2 -67.37 26.21 -44.64
N PRO A 3 -67.48 26.73 -43.40
CA PRO A 3 -66.75 27.93 -43.01
C PRO A 3 -65.25 27.62 -42.92
N ARG A 4 -64.43 28.48 -43.56
CA ARG A 4 -62.96 28.40 -43.47
C ARG A 4 -62.52 28.62 -42.01
N PRO A 5 -61.55 27.85 -41.49
CA PRO A 5 -60.97 28.12 -40.19
C PRO A 5 -60.22 29.48 -40.20
N PRO A 6 -60.18 30.20 -39.06
CA PRO A 6 -59.50 31.49 -38.97
C PRO A 6 -58.00 31.34 -39.25
N ALA A 7 -57.46 32.27 -40.02
CA ALA A 7 -56.04 32.32 -40.35
C ALA A 7 -55.22 32.54 -39.06
N VAL A 8 -54.31 31.61 -38.78
CA VAL A 8 -53.30 31.76 -37.74
C VAL A 8 -52.40 32.94 -38.14
N PRO A 9 -52.24 33.98 -37.30
CA PRO A 9 -51.37 35.09 -37.64
C PRO A 9 -49.92 34.61 -37.76
N PRO A 10 -49.12 35.18 -38.68
CA PRO A 10 -47.72 34.79 -38.85
C PRO A 10 -46.97 35.07 -37.54
N ASN A 11 -46.27 34.06 -37.01
CA ASN A 11 -45.42 34.17 -35.83
C ASN A 11 -44.55 35.43 -35.95
N SER A 12 -44.76 36.41 -35.08
CA SER A 12 -43.96 37.63 -35.06
C SER A 12 -42.51 37.27 -34.73
N PRO A 13 -41.51 37.90 -35.38
CA PRO A 13 -40.08 37.57 -35.18
C PRO A 13 -39.64 37.63 -33.71
N GLU A 14 -40.30 38.43 -32.88
CA GLU A 14 -40.09 38.49 -31.42
C GLU A 14 -40.36 37.16 -30.69
N THR A 15 -41.38 36.38 -31.12
CA THR A 15 -41.65 35.08 -30.48
C THR A 15 -40.58 34.05 -30.78
N SER A 16 -39.96 34.12 -31.96
CA SER A 16 -38.84 33.26 -32.35
C SER A 16 -37.53 33.61 -31.64
N SER A 17 -37.22 34.90 -31.44
CA SER A 17 -35.98 35.33 -30.76
C SER A 17 -36.01 35.00 -29.26
N VAL A 18 -37.14 35.20 -28.60
CA VAL A 18 -37.34 34.89 -27.17
C VAL A 18 -37.26 33.37 -26.90
N ALA A 19 -37.75 32.54 -27.83
CA ALA A 19 -37.66 31.09 -27.72
C ALA A 19 -36.21 30.58 -27.83
N VAL A 20 -35.41 31.14 -28.75
CA VAL A 20 -33.98 30.80 -28.93
C VAL A 20 -33.16 31.22 -27.72
N GLU A 21 -33.43 32.39 -27.14
CA GLU A 21 -32.72 32.88 -25.96
C GLU A 21 -33.03 32.03 -24.71
N ARG A 22 -34.29 31.61 -24.53
CA ARG A 22 -34.68 30.65 -23.47
C ARG A 22 -34.00 29.29 -23.65
N GLN A 23 -33.90 28.79 -24.88
CA GLN A 23 -33.19 27.52 -25.16
C GLN A 23 -31.69 27.60 -24.86
N LYS A 24 -31.04 28.72 -25.20
CA LYS A 24 -29.62 28.97 -24.83
C LYS A 24 -29.44 29.04 -23.32
N LYS A 25 -30.30 29.78 -22.60
CA LYS A 25 -30.26 29.87 -21.13
C LYS A 25 -30.54 28.52 -20.45
N GLN A 26 -31.48 27.72 -20.97
CA GLN A 26 -31.76 26.37 -20.48
C GLN A 26 -30.62 25.38 -20.74
N ARG A 27 -29.99 25.41 -21.94
CA ARG A 27 -28.80 24.61 -22.22
C ARG A 27 -27.63 25.01 -21.33
N ALA A 28 -27.39 26.30 -21.16
CA ALA A 28 -26.35 26.81 -20.25
C ALA A 28 -26.61 26.38 -18.80
N ALA A 29 -27.85 26.52 -18.31
CA ALA A 29 -28.23 26.07 -16.97
C ALA A 29 -28.08 24.55 -16.80
N SER A 30 -28.44 23.77 -17.83
CA SER A 30 -28.26 22.31 -17.82
C SER A 30 -26.78 21.92 -17.80
N VAL A 31 -25.94 22.59 -18.60
CA VAL A 31 -24.48 22.34 -18.60
C VAL A 31 -23.85 22.72 -17.26
N VAL A 32 -24.23 23.86 -16.68
CA VAL A 32 -23.77 24.27 -15.34
C VAL A 32 -24.22 23.27 -14.28
N LEU A 33 -25.46 22.78 -14.35
CA LEU A 33 -25.96 21.74 -13.46
C LEU A 33 -25.19 20.43 -13.62
N TYR A 34 -24.94 19.98 -14.86
CA TYR A 34 -24.15 18.77 -15.12
C TYR A 34 -22.71 18.91 -14.62
N ILE A 35 -22.06 20.06 -14.88
CA ILE A 35 -20.72 20.33 -14.36
C ILE A 35 -20.74 20.34 -12.83
N GLY A 36 -21.71 20.99 -12.21
CA GLY A 36 -21.87 21.01 -10.75
C GLY A 36 -22.09 19.62 -10.17
N LEU A 37 -22.93 18.79 -10.80
CA LEU A 37 -23.17 17.41 -10.37
C LEU A 37 -21.93 16.52 -10.54
N VAL A 38 -21.20 16.69 -11.65
CA VAL A 38 -19.93 15.98 -11.88
C VAL A 38 -18.87 16.40 -10.88
N LEU A 39 -18.72 17.69 -10.60
CA LEU A 39 -17.78 18.19 -9.58
C LEU A 39 -18.15 17.69 -8.19
N LEU A 40 -19.44 17.67 -7.84
CA LEU A 40 -19.92 17.11 -6.57
C LEU A 40 -19.66 15.60 -6.49
N ALA A 41 -19.94 14.86 -7.56
CA ALA A 41 -19.64 13.44 -7.65
C ALA A 41 -18.13 13.17 -7.52
N LEU A 42 -17.28 13.96 -8.20
CA LEU A 42 -15.83 13.85 -8.08
C LEU A 42 -15.34 14.19 -6.66
N TRP A 43 -15.97 15.15 -5.99
CA TRP A 43 -15.65 15.52 -4.62
C TRP A 43 -15.98 14.38 -3.64
N VAL A 44 -17.14 13.73 -3.80
CA VAL A 44 -17.53 12.56 -2.99
C VAL A 44 -16.66 11.33 -3.30
N VAL A 45 -16.34 11.11 -4.57
CA VAL A 45 -15.53 9.95 -5.00
C VAL A 45 -14.06 10.13 -4.63
N ARG A 46 -13.57 11.36 -4.40
CA ARG A 46 -12.17 11.66 -4.09
C ARG A 46 -11.56 10.73 -3.05
N ASP A 47 -12.25 10.50 -1.94
CA ASP A 47 -11.73 9.67 -0.84
C ASP A 47 -11.69 8.18 -1.23
N PHE A 48 -12.53 7.76 -2.17
CA PHE A 48 -12.53 6.41 -2.73
C PHE A 48 -11.54 6.21 -3.88
N ILE A 49 -10.98 7.28 -4.47
CA ILE A 49 -9.99 7.17 -5.55
C ILE A 49 -8.81 6.31 -5.11
N VAL A 50 -8.34 6.48 -3.88
CA VAL A 50 -7.22 5.69 -3.33
C VAL A 50 -7.56 4.20 -3.27
N VAL A 51 -8.78 3.86 -2.85
CA VAL A 51 -9.28 2.47 -2.76
C VAL A 51 -9.38 1.84 -4.15
N VAL A 52 -9.98 2.57 -5.09
CA VAL A 52 -10.12 2.13 -6.48
C VAL A 52 -8.75 1.97 -7.13
N ALA A 53 -7.82 2.88 -6.86
CA ALA A 53 -6.46 2.82 -7.37
C ALA A 53 -5.70 1.60 -6.84
N TRP A 54 -5.80 1.28 -5.54
CA TRP A 54 -5.23 0.05 -5.00
C TRP A 54 -5.79 -1.20 -5.68
N ALA A 55 -7.12 -1.26 -5.82
CA ALA A 55 -7.78 -2.35 -6.51
C ALA A 55 -7.33 -2.46 -7.98
N ALA A 56 -7.18 -1.32 -8.68
CA ALA A 56 -6.70 -1.28 -10.06
C ALA A 56 -5.25 -1.76 -10.18
N VAL A 57 -4.34 -1.34 -9.30
CA VAL A 57 -2.94 -1.78 -9.28
C VAL A 57 -2.86 -3.31 -9.13
N VAL A 58 -3.57 -3.85 -8.15
CA VAL A 58 -3.63 -5.30 -7.90
C VAL A 58 -4.26 -6.04 -9.09
N ALA A 59 -5.34 -5.49 -9.66
CA ALA A 59 -6.00 -6.08 -10.82
C ALA A 59 -5.10 -6.13 -12.06
N ILE A 60 -4.40 -5.03 -12.36
CA ILE A 60 -3.46 -4.92 -13.49
C ILE A 60 -2.31 -5.92 -13.34
N ALA A 61 -1.79 -6.08 -12.12
CA ALA A 61 -0.71 -7.01 -11.84
C ALA A 61 -1.12 -8.48 -11.99
N LEU A 62 -2.31 -8.84 -11.54
CA LEU A 62 -2.84 -10.20 -11.59
C LEU A 62 -3.50 -10.56 -12.93
N TRP A 63 -3.77 -9.57 -13.78
CA TRP A 63 -4.39 -9.76 -15.09
C TRP A 63 -3.80 -10.90 -15.94
N PRO A 64 -2.47 -11.04 -16.12
CA PRO A 64 -1.90 -12.15 -16.90
C PRO A 64 -2.14 -13.51 -16.24
N LEU A 65 -2.11 -13.59 -14.90
CA LEU A 65 -2.38 -14.82 -14.16
C LEU A 65 -3.86 -15.20 -14.27
N LEU A 66 -4.74 -14.21 -14.16
CA LEU A 66 -6.19 -14.37 -14.35
C LEU A 66 -6.50 -14.98 -15.73
N HIS A 67 -5.91 -14.44 -16.80
CA HIS A 67 -6.12 -14.94 -18.17
C HIS A 67 -5.53 -16.34 -18.39
N LYS A 68 -4.34 -16.63 -17.85
CA LYS A 68 -3.74 -17.97 -17.92
C LYS A 68 -4.63 -19.03 -17.25
N VAL A 69 -5.16 -18.73 -16.06
CA VAL A 69 -6.05 -19.65 -15.33
C VAL A 69 -7.42 -19.74 -15.99
N ALA A 70 -7.97 -18.63 -16.50
CA ALA A 70 -9.26 -18.60 -17.21
C ALA A 70 -9.22 -19.36 -18.55
N GLY A 71 -8.05 -19.43 -19.19
CA GLY A 71 -7.82 -20.23 -20.39
C GLY A 71 -7.74 -21.74 -20.15
N SER A 72 -7.58 -22.18 -18.89
CA SER A 72 -7.58 -23.59 -18.54
C SER A 72 -8.98 -24.19 -18.63
N ARG A 73 -9.07 -25.46 -19.05
CA ARG A 73 -10.36 -26.18 -19.24
C ARG A 73 -11.24 -26.20 -18.00
N TRP A 74 -10.66 -26.09 -16.80
CA TRP A 74 -11.35 -26.15 -15.52
C TRP A 74 -12.17 -24.89 -15.18
N PHE A 75 -11.81 -23.73 -15.75
CA PHE A 75 -12.42 -22.43 -15.38
C PHE A 75 -13.12 -21.72 -16.54
N ARG A 76 -13.26 -22.39 -17.69
CA ARG A 76 -13.89 -21.83 -18.88
C ARG A 76 -15.34 -21.45 -18.58
N GLY A 77 -15.67 -20.16 -18.70
CA GLY A 77 -17.01 -19.61 -18.47
C GLY A 77 -17.38 -19.31 -17.01
N ARG A 78 -16.51 -19.58 -16.03
CA ARG A 78 -16.76 -19.35 -14.59
C ARG A 78 -16.04 -18.10 -14.07
N THR A 79 -16.31 -16.95 -14.68
CA THR A 79 -15.65 -15.67 -14.35
C THR A 79 -15.85 -15.27 -12.89
N THR A 80 -17.05 -15.47 -12.33
CA THR A 80 -17.35 -15.14 -10.92
C THR A 80 -16.53 -16.00 -9.94
N LEU A 81 -16.45 -17.31 -10.15
CA LEU A 81 -15.65 -18.20 -9.29
C LEU A 81 -14.17 -17.81 -9.31
N LEU A 82 -13.64 -17.50 -10.50
CA LEU A 82 -12.25 -17.13 -10.65
C LEU A 82 -11.97 -15.79 -9.97
N ALA A 83 -12.83 -14.79 -10.13
CA ALA A 83 -12.75 -13.52 -9.41
C ALA A 83 -12.80 -13.72 -7.88
N THR A 84 -13.73 -14.52 -7.36
CA THR A 84 -13.84 -14.81 -5.92
C THR A 84 -12.59 -15.50 -5.38
N VAL A 85 -12.07 -16.52 -6.08
CA VAL A 85 -10.87 -17.26 -5.64
C VAL A 85 -9.66 -16.33 -5.59
N PHE A 86 -9.42 -15.52 -6.62
CA PHE A 86 -8.29 -14.58 -6.63
C PHE A 86 -8.43 -13.52 -5.54
N THR A 87 -9.60 -12.93 -5.36
CA THR A 87 -9.85 -11.97 -4.28
C THR A 87 -9.64 -12.61 -2.90
N LEU A 88 -10.10 -13.85 -2.70
CA LEU A 88 -9.91 -14.58 -1.44
C LEU A 88 -8.43 -14.90 -1.18
N VAL A 89 -7.69 -15.33 -2.21
CA VAL A 89 -6.24 -15.59 -2.09
C VAL A 89 -5.50 -14.34 -1.65
N ILE A 90 -5.82 -13.17 -2.21
CA ILE A 90 -5.21 -11.89 -1.82
C ILE A 90 -5.61 -11.51 -0.40
N ALA A 91 -6.88 -11.70 -0.04
CA ALA A 91 -7.36 -11.47 1.31
C ALA A 91 -6.58 -12.32 2.33
N VAL A 92 -6.42 -13.62 2.07
CA VAL A 92 -5.67 -14.53 2.95
C VAL A 92 -4.19 -14.18 2.97
N LEU A 93 -3.58 -13.88 1.82
CA LEU A 93 -2.16 -13.52 1.72
C LEU A 93 -1.80 -12.32 2.60
N VAL A 94 -2.71 -11.33 2.71
CA VAL A 94 -2.51 -10.13 3.53
C VAL A 94 -2.95 -10.34 4.98
N LEU A 95 -4.12 -10.96 5.21
CA LEU A 95 -4.69 -11.11 6.55
C LEU A 95 -3.95 -12.15 7.39
N LEU A 96 -3.40 -13.20 6.79
CA LEU A 96 -2.70 -14.27 7.52
C LEU A 96 -1.46 -13.74 8.28
N PRO A 97 -0.47 -13.08 7.64
CA PRO A 97 0.71 -12.57 8.35
C PRO A 97 0.35 -11.50 9.38
N VAL A 98 -0.61 -10.61 9.07
CA VAL A 98 -1.08 -9.59 9.99
C VAL A 98 -1.77 -10.21 11.21
N GLY A 99 -2.64 -11.19 10.99
CA GLY A 99 -3.33 -11.91 12.05
C GLY A 99 -2.37 -12.69 12.94
N LEU A 100 -1.36 -13.35 12.36
CA LEU A 100 -0.30 -14.03 13.11
C LEU A 100 0.53 -13.04 13.94
N GLY A 101 0.90 -11.90 13.37
CA GLY A 101 1.64 -10.85 14.06
C GLY A 101 0.85 -10.26 15.24
N ILE A 102 -0.45 -9.98 15.05
CA ILE A 102 -1.34 -9.51 16.12
C ILE A 102 -1.48 -10.60 17.20
N ALA A 103 -1.65 -11.87 16.82
CA ALA A 103 -1.78 -12.97 17.77
C ALA A 103 -0.49 -13.16 18.60
N GLN A 104 0.69 -13.00 17.98
CA GLN A 104 1.98 -13.01 18.68
C GLN A 104 2.09 -11.82 19.63
N ALA A 105 1.80 -10.61 19.15
CA ALA A 105 1.84 -9.40 19.96
C ALA A 105 0.88 -9.47 21.17
N LEU A 106 -0.31 -10.06 21.00
CA LEU A 106 -1.27 -10.25 22.10
C LEU A 106 -0.78 -11.27 23.15
N ARG A 107 -0.06 -12.32 22.74
CA ARG A 107 0.55 -13.28 23.66
C ARG A 107 1.68 -12.62 24.46
N GLU A 108 2.57 -11.92 23.77
CA GLU A 108 3.67 -11.17 24.41
C GLU A 108 3.13 -10.04 25.31
N ALA A 109 2.02 -9.39 24.95
CA ALA A 109 1.39 -8.40 25.82
C ALA A 109 0.94 -8.98 27.17
N HIS A 110 0.55 -10.26 27.22
CA HIS A 110 0.21 -10.93 28.47
C HIS A 110 1.46 -11.14 29.34
N GLU A 111 2.54 -11.66 28.75
CA GLU A 111 3.83 -11.84 29.42
C GLU A 111 4.44 -10.51 29.86
N LEU A 112 4.33 -9.47 29.05
CA LEU A 112 4.75 -8.10 29.41
C LEU A 112 3.93 -7.56 30.57
N ASN A 113 2.62 -7.83 30.61
CA ASN A 113 1.77 -7.40 31.72
C ASN A 113 2.09 -8.15 33.02
N GLU A 114 2.43 -9.44 32.94
CA GLU A 114 2.93 -10.22 34.08
C GLU A 114 4.30 -9.73 34.55
N TRP A 115 5.24 -9.51 33.62
CA TRP A 115 6.54 -8.90 33.89
C TRP A 115 6.38 -7.52 34.54
N PHE A 116 5.45 -6.72 34.04
CA PHE A 116 5.17 -5.38 34.57
C PHE A 116 4.59 -5.42 35.98
N ARG A 117 3.65 -6.34 36.26
CA ARG A 117 3.16 -6.60 37.62
C ARG A 117 4.28 -7.05 38.55
N SER A 118 5.12 -7.99 38.10
CA SER A 118 6.28 -8.44 38.86
C SER A 118 7.30 -7.31 39.11
N ALA A 119 7.54 -6.44 38.14
CA ALA A 119 8.42 -5.29 38.27
C ALA A 119 7.85 -4.24 39.24
N GLN A 120 6.52 -4.07 39.28
CA GLN A 120 5.86 -3.19 40.26
C GLN A 120 5.93 -3.73 41.69
N GLU A 121 5.80 -5.04 41.88
CA GLU A 121 5.76 -5.68 43.19
C GLU A 121 7.16 -5.98 43.75
N ASN A 122 8.09 -6.43 42.90
CA ASN A 122 9.40 -6.96 43.31
C ASN A 122 10.60 -6.13 42.81
N GLY A 123 10.37 -5.09 42.00
CA GLY A 123 11.44 -4.38 41.30
C GLY A 123 11.93 -5.10 40.05
N ILE A 124 12.77 -4.45 39.24
CA ILE A 124 13.39 -5.02 38.04
C ILE A 124 14.75 -5.61 38.43
N PRO A 125 14.94 -6.94 38.36
CA PRO A 125 16.22 -7.57 38.68
C PRO A 125 17.29 -7.09 37.71
N LEU A 126 18.55 -7.07 38.17
CA LEU A 126 19.69 -6.61 37.36
C LEU A 126 19.87 -7.53 36.14
N PRO A 127 19.76 -7.02 34.89
CA PRO A 127 19.96 -7.83 33.70
C PRO A 127 21.38 -8.41 33.63
N ASP A 128 21.52 -9.69 33.30
CA ASP A 128 22.81 -10.39 33.20
C ASP A 128 23.80 -9.76 32.20
N PHE A 129 23.29 -9.03 31.21
CA PHE A 129 24.10 -8.26 30.26
C PHE A 129 24.96 -7.19 30.96
N ILE A 130 24.48 -6.56 32.03
CA ILE A 130 25.22 -5.52 32.76
C ILE A 130 26.50 -6.11 33.36
N ASN A 131 26.44 -7.37 33.80
CA ASN A 131 27.61 -8.09 34.33
C ASN A 131 28.64 -8.45 33.24
N ARG A 132 28.28 -8.32 31.95
CA ARG A 132 29.16 -8.61 30.80
C ARG A 132 29.77 -7.34 30.19
N LEU A 133 29.46 -6.15 30.72
CA LEU A 133 30.03 -4.90 30.21
C LEU A 133 31.51 -4.77 30.61
N PRO A 134 32.41 -4.39 29.69
CA PRO A 134 33.84 -4.30 29.97
C PRO A 134 34.22 -3.14 30.91
N PHE A 135 33.37 -2.12 31.03
CA PHE A 135 33.59 -0.96 31.90
C PHE A 135 32.25 -0.47 32.50
N GLY A 136 32.30 0.11 33.70
CA GLY A 136 31.14 0.79 34.32
C GLY A 136 30.14 -0.10 35.05
N VAL A 137 30.41 -1.41 35.18
CA VAL A 137 29.50 -2.39 35.80
C VAL A 137 29.07 -1.96 37.21
N GLN A 138 30.01 -1.56 38.07
CA GLN A 138 29.72 -1.19 39.47
C GLN A 138 28.88 0.08 39.59
N GLN A 139 29.05 1.06 38.69
CA GLN A 139 28.25 2.29 38.71
C GLN A 139 26.83 2.03 38.21
N ILE A 140 26.70 1.20 37.16
CA ILE A 140 25.42 0.82 36.60
C ILE A 140 24.66 -0.09 37.57
N SER A 141 25.33 -1.07 38.19
CA SER A 141 24.71 -2.00 39.12
C SER A 141 24.23 -1.32 40.41
N SER A 142 25.04 -0.41 40.96
CA SER A 142 24.66 0.36 42.16
C SER A 142 23.52 1.34 41.89
N TRP A 143 23.55 2.04 40.74
CA TRP A 143 22.44 2.90 40.32
C TRP A 143 21.16 2.08 40.08
N TRP A 144 21.27 0.90 39.45
CA TRP A 144 20.14 0.02 39.17
C TRP A 144 19.53 -0.53 40.47
N GLN A 145 20.34 -0.99 41.41
CA GLN A 145 19.85 -1.45 42.71
C GLN A 145 19.17 -0.34 43.52
N ALA A 146 19.68 0.88 43.44
CA ALA A 146 19.10 2.02 44.15
C ALA A 146 17.78 2.52 43.54
N ASN A 147 17.59 2.41 42.22
CA ASN A 147 16.46 3.04 41.51
C ASN A 147 15.43 2.07 40.92
N LEU A 148 15.84 0.86 40.55
CA LEU A 148 15.02 -0.09 39.78
C LEU A 148 14.78 -1.41 40.52
N ALA A 149 15.63 -1.78 41.49
CA ALA A 149 15.43 -2.99 42.28
C ALA A 149 14.44 -2.82 43.46
N GLN A 150 14.00 -1.59 43.74
CA GLN A 150 12.94 -1.33 44.72
C GLN A 150 11.55 -1.36 44.05
N PRO A 151 10.46 -1.67 44.79
CA PRO A 151 9.11 -1.67 44.23
C PRO A 151 8.77 -0.33 43.56
N LEU A 152 8.56 -0.34 42.25
CA LEU A 152 8.38 0.86 41.43
C LEU A 152 6.97 1.48 41.53
N ARG A 153 6.14 1.02 42.50
CA ARG A 153 4.76 1.48 42.70
C ARG A 153 4.60 3.01 42.79
N ASP A 154 5.57 3.69 43.40
CA ASP A 154 5.48 5.13 43.70
C ASP A 154 6.32 6.03 42.76
N SER A 155 7.01 5.47 41.76
CA SER A 155 7.86 6.27 40.88
C SER A 155 7.04 7.14 39.91
N ALA A 156 7.48 8.37 39.67
CA ALA A 156 6.84 9.30 38.74
C ALA A 156 6.82 8.78 37.28
N ALA A 157 7.82 7.96 36.90
CA ALA A 157 7.86 7.28 35.60
C ALA A 157 6.73 6.24 35.47
N MET A 158 6.37 5.56 36.57
CA MET A 158 5.26 4.59 36.60
C MET A 158 3.89 5.26 36.55
N LYS A 159 3.75 6.47 37.10
CA LYS A 159 2.53 7.29 37.00
C LYS A 159 2.34 7.89 35.60
N GLY A 160 3.41 8.21 34.87
CA GLY A 160 3.34 8.65 33.46
C GLY A 160 3.05 7.52 32.46
N LEU A 161 3.41 6.28 32.81
CA LEU A 161 3.05 5.06 32.07
C LEU A 161 1.66 4.52 32.44
N HIS A 162 1.00 5.09 33.46
CA HIS A 162 -0.33 4.69 33.91
C HIS A 162 -1.37 5.04 32.84
N SER A 163 -2.09 4.02 32.37
CA SER A 163 -3.28 3.95 31.50
C SER A 163 -3.49 4.98 30.39
N GLU A 164 -3.35 6.29 30.61
CA GLU A 164 -3.74 7.33 29.66
C GLU A 164 -2.81 7.36 28.44
N THR A 165 -1.49 7.33 28.62
CA THR A 165 -0.52 7.28 27.50
C THR A 165 -0.67 5.99 26.69
N VAL A 166 -0.80 4.84 27.36
CA VAL A 166 -0.96 3.53 26.70
C VAL A 166 -2.34 3.40 26.03
N MET A 167 -3.40 3.92 26.64
CA MET A 167 -4.76 3.88 26.12
C MET A 167 -4.98 4.89 25.00
N THR A 168 -4.33 6.06 25.04
CA THR A 168 -4.34 7.02 23.91
C THR A 168 -3.55 6.47 22.74
N LEU A 169 -2.36 5.89 22.96
CA LEU A 169 -1.64 5.16 21.91
C LEU A 169 -2.50 4.03 21.34
N GLY A 170 -3.07 3.18 22.21
CA GLY A 170 -3.94 2.07 21.81
C GLY A 170 -5.17 2.52 21.01
N ARG A 171 -5.80 3.64 21.39
CA ARG A 171 -6.92 4.24 20.64
C ARG A 171 -6.47 4.79 19.28
N HIS A 172 -5.34 5.49 19.20
CA HIS A 172 -4.82 6.01 17.93
C HIS A 172 -4.41 4.88 16.98
N PHE A 173 -3.73 3.85 17.47
CA PHE A 173 -3.40 2.66 16.70
C PHE A 173 -4.65 1.87 16.30
N GLY A 174 -5.60 1.66 17.22
CA GLY A 174 -6.85 0.96 16.96
C GLY A 174 -7.72 1.68 15.92
N ALA A 175 -7.86 3.00 16.00
CA ALA A 175 -8.58 3.80 15.01
C ALA A 175 -7.92 3.74 13.63
N ARG A 176 -6.58 3.83 13.55
CA ARG A 176 -5.84 3.67 12.29
C ARG A 176 -5.98 2.26 11.72
N ALA A 177 -5.92 1.23 12.56
CA ALA A 177 -6.09 -0.16 12.16
C ALA A 177 -7.50 -0.43 11.63
N ALA A 178 -8.54 0.09 12.31
CA ALA A 178 -9.93 0.00 11.87
C ALA A 178 -10.15 0.70 10.53
N HIS A 179 -9.61 1.92 10.36
CA HIS A 179 -9.65 2.64 9.09
C HIS A 179 -8.93 1.86 7.97
N ALA A 180 -7.74 1.30 8.25
CA ALA A 180 -7.00 0.48 7.30
C ALA A 180 -7.78 -0.80 6.93
N ALA A 181 -8.42 -1.47 7.89
CA ALA A 181 -9.25 -2.64 7.65
C ALA A 181 -10.48 -2.32 6.79
N MET A 182 -11.12 -1.17 7.03
CA MET A 182 -12.22 -0.67 6.20
C MET A 182 -11.76 -0.41 4.76
N VAL A 183 -10.68 0.36 4.58
CA VAL A 183 -10.07 0.63 3.27
C VAL A 183 -9.72 -0.67 2.54
N PHE A 184 -9.14 -1.63 3.25
CA PHE A 184 -8.79 -2.94 2.71
C PHE A 184 -10.04 -3.74 2.29
N ALA A 185 -11.09 -3.76 3.10
CA ALA A 185 -12.35 -4.44 2.76
C ALA A 185 -13.00 -3.84 1.51
N PHE A 186 -13.09 -2.51 1.42
CA PHE A 186 -13.60 -1.83 0.22
C PHE A 186 -12.71 -2.07 -1.01
N MET A 187 -11.40 -2.14 -0.82
CA MET A 187 -10.46 -2.49 -1.89
C MET A 187 -10.75 -3.90 -2.42
N LEU A 188 -10.96 -4.89 -1.55
CA LEU A 188 -11.30 -6.26 -1.97
C LEU A 188 -12.63 -6.34 -2.73
N VAL A 189 -13.66 -5.60 -2.28
CA VAL A 189 -14.95 -5.52 -2.99
C VAL A 189 -14.75 -4.89 -4.37
N THR A 190 -14.02 -3.78 -4.43
CA THR A 190 -13.73 -3.09 -5.71
C THR A 190 -12.92 -3.99 -6.64
N LEU A 191 -11.93 -4.69 -6.12
CA LEU A 191 -11.10 -5.64 -6.85
C LEU A 191 -11.94 -6.80 -7.41
N PHE A 192 -12.85 -7.35 -6.61
CA PHE A 192 -13.79 -8.38 -7.05
C PHE A 192 -14.65 -7.88 -8.21
N VAL A 193 -15.20 -6.66 -8.11
CA VAL A 193 -15.98 -6.04 -9.19
C VAL A 193 -15.13 -5.83 -10.45
N ILE A 194 -13.88 -5.37 -10.32
CA ILE A 194 -12.96 -5.21 -11.45
C ILE A 194 -12.68 -6.56 -12.11
N PHE A 195 -12.41 -7.63 -11.36
CA PHE A 195 -12.19 -8.96 -11.93
C PHE A 195 -13.44 -9.53 -12.59
N GLN A 196 -14.61 -9.30 -12.01
CA GLN A 196 -15.88 -9.76 -12.56
C GLN A 196 -16.25 -9.00 -13.85
N ALA A 197 -16.05 -7.68 -13.87
CA ALA A 197 -16.35 -6.81 -15.01
C ALA A 197 -15.19 -6.69 -16.02
N GLY A 198 -14.03 -7.27 -15.74
CA GLY A 198 -12.74 -7.00 -16.38
C GLY A 198 -12.76 -6.87 -17.91
N PRO A 199 -13.31 -7.84 -18.66
CA PRO A 199 -13.36 -7.77 -20.12
C PRO A 199 -14.25 -6.63 -20.67
N ARG A 200 -15.30 -6.25 -19.92
CA ARG A 200 -16.23 -5.17 -20.29
C ARG A 200 -15.70 -3.80 -19.88
N LEU A 201 -15.02 -3.74 -18.72
CA LEU A 201 -14.49 -2.51 -18.15
C LEU A 201 -13.26 -2.02 -18.93
N SER A 202 -12.31 -2.91 -19.25
CA SER A 202 -11.13 -2.55 -20.05
C SER A 202 -11.53 -2.06 -21.44
N GLY A 203 -12.45 -2.75 -22.12
CA GLY A 203 -12.96 -2.34 -23.43
C GLY A 203 -13.70 -1.00 -23.40
N SER A 204 -14.45 -0.71 -22.34
CA SER A 204 -15.13 0.58 -22.17
C SER A 204 -14.16 1.72 -21.88
N LEU A 205 -13.13 1.49 -21.04
CA LEU A 205 -12.09 2.47 -20.74
C LEU A 205 -11.27 2.82 -21.99
N LEU A 206 -10.86 1.81 -22.75
CA LEU A 206 -10.15 2.00 -24.03
C LEU A 206 -11.02 2.73 -25.06
N LYS A 207 -12.32 2.40 -25.17
CA LYS A 207 -13.24 3.12 -26.05
C LYS A 207 -13.47 4.57 -25.63
N ALA A 208 -13.58 4.83 -24.33
CA ALA A 208 -13.72 6.18 -23.78
C ALA A 208 -12.44 7.01 -24.03
N ALA A 209 -11.26 6.42 -23.79
CA ALA A 209 -9.98 7.04 -24.07
C ALA A 209 -9.83 7.39 -25.56
N ARG A 210 -10.14 6.43 -26.45
CA ARG A 210 -10.14 6.67 -27.91
C ARG A 210 -11.09 7.78 -28.33
N ARG A 211 -12.28 7.83 -27.72
CA ARG A 211 -13.29 8.83 -28.07
C ARG A 211 -12.98 10.23 -27.52
N GLY A 212 -12.25 10.32 -26.40
CA GLY A 212 -11.86 11.60 -25.80
C GLY A 212 -10.54 12.16 -26.32
N PHE A 213 -9.54 11.29 -26.50
CA PHE A 213 -8.14 11.67 -26.74
C PHE A 213 -7.54 11.05 -28.02
N GLY A 214 -8.32 10.31 -28.82
CA GLY A 214 -7.85 9.64 -30.03
C GLY A 214 -7.03 8.37 -29.73
N ASP A 215 -6.38 7.82 -30.77
CA ASP A 215 -5.61 6.57 -30.65
C ASP A 215 -4.37 6.71 -29.74
N SER A 216 -3.71 7.88 -29.73
CA SER A 216 -2.61 8.18 -28.79
C SER A 216 -3.02 8.06 -27.32
N GLY A 217 -4.27 8.41 -26.98
CA GLY A 217 -4.79 8.26 -25.62
C GLY A 217 -4.98 6.80 -25.20
N ALA A 218 -5.26 5.90 -26.13
CA ALA A 218 -5.37 4.47 -25.85
C ALA A 218 -4.00 3.84 -25.57
N ASP A 219 -2.99 4.23 -26.35
CA ASP A 219 -1.61 3.78 -26.18
C ASP A 219 -1.03 4.27 -24.85
N LEU A 220 -1.36 5.51 -24.45
CA LEU A 220 -0.97 6.06 -23.16
C LEU A 220 -1.50 5.23 -21.98
N VAL A 221 -2.78 4.83 -22.03
CA VAL A 221 -3.40 3.98 -21.00
C VAL A 221 -2.75 2.59 -20.96
N ALA A 222 -2.40 2.04 -22.12
CA ALA A 222 -1.71 0.75 -22.21
C ALA A 222 -0.28 0.82 -21.64
N HIS A 223 0.44 1.91 -21.89
CA HIS A 223 1.78 2.16 -21.34
C HIS A 223 1.72 2.33 -19.82
N MET A 224 0.75 3.10 -19.29
CA MET A 224 0.52 3.21 -17.85
C MET A 224 0.25 1.84 -17.21
N GLY A 225 -0.63 1.03 -17.80
CA GLY A 225 -0.92 -0.30 -17.28
C GLY A 225 0.33 -1.21 -17.28
N THR A 226 1.19 -1.08 -18.28
CA THR A 226 2.46 -1.82 -18.36
C THR A 226 3.45 -1.34 -17.30
N ALA A 227 3.55 -0.03 -17.07
CA ALA A 227 4.37 0.53 -16.00
C ALA A 227 3.94 0.07 -14.61
N VAL A 228 2.63 0.16 -14.31
CA VAL A 228 2.07 -0.33 -13.03
C VAL A 228 2.37 -1.82 -12.84
N ARG A 229 2.14 -2.64 -13.88
CA ARG A 229 2.43 -4.07 -13.84
C ARG A 229 3.92 -4.36 -13.62
N ALA A 230 4.80 -3.62 -14.29
CA ALA A 230 6.23 -3.74 -14.12
C ALA A 230 6.67 -3.41 -12.71
N THR A 231 6.13 -2.34 -12.11
CA THR A 231 6.37 -1.98 -10.71
C THR A 231 5.96 -3.10 -9.76
N VAL A 232 4.72 -3.60 -9.88
CA VAL A 232 4.24 -4.67 -8.98
C VAL A 232 5.05 -5.95 -9.16
N SER A 233 5.36 -6.32 -10.40
CA SER A 233 6.13 -7.54 -10.68
C SER A 233 7.57 -7.42 -10.16
N GLY A 234 8.22 -6.28 -10.38
CA GLY A 234 9.55 -6.00 -9.84
C GLY A 234 9.57 -6.06 -8.32
N LEU A 235 8.52 -5.55 -7.67
CA LEU A 235 8.36 -5.59 -6.23
C LEU A 235 8.22 -7.00 -5.67
N ILE A 236 7.43 -7.85 -6.32
CA ILE A 236 7.27 -9.26 -5.94
C ILE A 236 8.61 -10.00 -6.09
N VAL A 237 9.31 -9.80 -7.21
CA VAL A 237 10.60 -10.46 -7.47
C VAL A 237 11.65 -10.05 -6.44
N VAL A 238 11.75 -8.75 -6.17
CA VAL A 238 12.68 -8.21 -5.15
C VAL A 238 12.32 -8.74 -3.77
N GLY A 239 11.04 -8.70 -3.39
CA GLY A 239 10.59 -9.17 -2.08
C GLY A 239 10.86 -10.65 -1.87
N VAL A 240 10.59 -11.50 -2.86
CA VAL A 240 10.92 -12.93 -2.79
C VAL A 240 12.44 -13.14 -2.69
N GLY A 241 13.23 -12.39 -3.46
CA GLY A 241 14.69 -12.44 -3.41
C GLY A 241 15.24 -12.07 -2.03
N GLU A 242 14.81 -10.94 -1.47
CA GLU A 242 15.20 -10.49 -0.13
C GLU A 242 14.75 -11.49 0.95
N GLY A 243 13.51 -11.95 0.90
CA GLY A 243 12.99 -12.92 1.87
C GLY A 243 13.73 -14.25 1.87
N LEU A 244 14.17 -14.73 0.70
CA LEU A 244 15.00 -15.92 0.58
C LEU A 244 16.42 -15.68 1.10
N LEU A 245 17.07 -14.60 0.66
CA LEU A 245 18.46 -14.28 1.05
C LEU A 245 18.56 -14.01 2.55
N LEU A 246 17.68 -13.17 3.10
CA LEU A 246 17.63 -12.89 4.53
C LEU A 246 17.08 -14.10 5.31
N GLY A 247 16.17 -14.88 4.75
CA GLY A 247 15.72 -16.14 5.35
C GLY A 247 16.88 -17.13 5.59
N VAL A 248 17.79 -17.25 4.61
CA VAL A 248 19.03 -18.03 4.76
C VAL A 248 19.93 -17.41 5.82
N ALA A 249 20.07 -16.08 5.84
CA ALA A 249 20.86 -15.40 6.87
C ALA A 249 20.31 -15.64 8.29
N TYR A 250 18.99 -15.59 8.48
CA TYR A 250 18.34 -15.90 9.76
C TYR A 250 18.56 -17.35 10.18
N PHE A 251 18.53 -18.28 9.23
CA PHE A 251 18.80 -19.69 9.50
C PHE A 251 20.25 -19.91 9.95
N VAL A 252 21.21 -19.31 9.24
CA VAL A 252 22.65 -19.44 9.57
C VAL A 252 22.98 -18.77 10.91
N THR A 253 22.33 -17.66 11.25
CA THR A 253 22.57 -16.92 12.49
C THR A 253 21.82 -17.50 13.70
N GLY A 254 20.98 -18.52 13.50
CA GLY A 254 20.28 -19.22 14.57
C GLY A 254 19.07 -18.49 15.12
N VAL A 255 18.50 -17.53 14.38
CA VAL A 255 17.30 -16.80 14.84
C VAL A 255 16.10 -17.77 14.90
N PRO A 256 15.32 -17.75 15.99
CA PRO A 256 14.11 -18.57 16.08
C PRO A 256 13.16 -18.30 14.91
N HIS A 257 12.53 -19.35 14.38
CA HIS A 257 11.54 -19.23 13.30
C HIS A 257 12.07 -18.53 12.03
N ALA A 258 13.32 -18.79 11.63
CA ALA A 258 13.97 -18.21 10.45
C ALA A 258 13.10 -18.21 9.17
N ALA A 259 12.35 -19.29 8.90
CA ALA A 259 11.45 -19.36 7.75
C ALA A 259 10.29 -18.36 7.82
N LEU A 260 9.71 -18.18 9.01
CA LEU A 260 8.64 -17.20 9.24
C LEU A 260 9.19 -15.78 9.11
N LEU A 261 10.36 -15.50 9.69
CA LEU A 261 11.02 -14.20 9.55
C LEU A 261 11.41 -13.90 8.10
N GLY A 262 11.89 -14.89 7.35
CA GLY A 262 12.16 -14.77 5.91
C GLY A 262 10.90 -14.43 5.13
N PHE A 263 9.77 -15.08 5.43
CA PHE A 263 8.47 -14.77 4.83
C PHE A 263 7.97 -13.36 5.19
N VAL A 264 8.06 -12.97 6.47
CA VAL A 264 7.72 -11.61 6.92
C VAL A 264 8.61 -10.58 6.25
N THR A 265 9.91 -10.88 6.10
CA THR A 265 10.86 -10.03 5.36
C THR A 265 10.48 -9.93 3.90
N ALA A 266 10.04 -11.02 3.25
CA ALA A 266 9.60 -10.99 1.86
C ALA A 266 8.41 -10.04 1.63
N ILE A 267 7.46 -10.06 2.56
CA ILE A 267 6.30 -9.16 2.54
C ILE A 267 6.72 -7.73 2.88
N ALA A 268 7.55 -7.56 3.91
CA ALA A 268 8.05 -6.25 4.31
C ALA A 268 8.87 -5.60 3.19
N ALA A 269 9.69 -6.36 2.46
CA ALA A 269 10.47 -5.92 1.31
C ALA A 269 9.62 -5.40 0.15
N MET A 270 8.33 -5.80 0.07
CA MET A 270 7.40 -5.17 -0.87
C MET A 270 7.14 -3.71 -0.53
N LEU A 271 7.38 -3.27 0.70
CA LEU A 271 7.34 -1.86 1.06
C LEU A 271 8.77 -1.35 1.18
N PRO A 272 9.14 -0.25 0.52
CA PRO A 272 10.49 0.31 0.67
C PRO A 272 10.74 0.64 2.14
N PHE A 273 11.97 0.44 2.58
CA PHE A 273 12.42 0.72 3.96
C PHE A 273 11.81 -0.16 5.06
N CYS A 274 10.91 -1.09 4.75
CA CYS A 274 10.33 -1.97 5.76
C CYS A 274 11.18 -3.21 6.07
N ALA A 275 11.93 -3.74 5.09
CA ALA A 275 12.83 -4.89 5.33
C ALA A 275 13.92 -4.63 6.39
N PRO A 276 14.57 -3.44 6.43
CA PRO A 276 15.48 -3.05 7.52
C PRO A 276 14.93 -3.15 8.92
N ILE A 277 13.64 -2.87 9.09
CA ILE A 277 12.98 -2.95 10.39
C ILE A 277 12.93 -4.41 10.86
N VAL A 278 12.58 -5.33 9.97
CA VAL A 278 12.43 -6.76 10.31
C VAL A 278 13.77 -7.38 10.69
N PHE A 279 14.81 -7.23 9.85
CA PHE A 279 16.11 -7.83 10.15
C PHE A 279 16.85 -7.09 11.26
N GLY A 280 16.60 -5.78 11.43
CA GLY A 280 17.12 -5.00 12.54
C GLY A 280 16.59 -5.48 13.89
N LEU A 281 15.29 -5.78 13.98
CA LEU A 281 14.69 -6.41 15.17
C LEU A 281 15.27 -7.81 15.42
N ALA A 282 15.46 -8.62 14.37
CA ALA A 282 16.10 -9.94 14.50
C ALA A 282 17.56 -9.84 14.98
N ALA A 283 18.31 -8.85 14.50
CA ALA A 283 19.67 -8.59 14.97
C ALA A 283 19.70 -8.11 16.42
N LEU A 284 18.76 -7.24 16.82
CA LEU A 284 18.61 -6.79 18.20
C LEU A 284 18.32 -7.99 19.12
N TRP A 285 17.46 -8.91 18.69
CA TRP A 285 17.18 -10.14 19.42
C TRP A 285 18.45 -10.99 19.62
N LEU A 286 19.29 -11.16 18.59
CA LEU A 286 20.57 -11.87 18.70
C LEU A 286 21.55 -11.16 19.65
N LEU A 287 21.54 -9.83 19.70
CA LEU A 287 22.34 -9.05 20.65
C LEU A 287 21.92 -9.33 22.10
N VAL A 288 20.61 -9.37 22.37
CA VAL A 288 20.07 -9.67 23.71
C VAL A 288 20.45 -11.10 24.14
N GLN A 289 20.49 -12.04 23.19
CA GLN A 289 20.97 -13.41 23.44
C GLN A 289 22.50 -13.52 23.65
N GLY A 290 23.25 -12.44 23.43
CA GLY A 290 24.70 -12.38 23.62
C GLY A 290 25.53 -12.80 22.42
N SER A 291 24.93 -13.00 21.24
CA SER A 291 25.63 -13.40 20.02
C SER A 291 26.01 -12.18 19.16
N MET A 292 27.05 -11.46 19.58
CA MET A 292 27.51 -10.23 18.90
C MET A 292 27.93 -10.47 17.44
N VAL A 293 28.64 -11.57 17.18
CA VAL A 293 29.15 -11.89 15.83
C VAL A 293 27.99 -12.21 14.88
N ALA A 294 27.00 -12.99 15.32
CA ALA A 294 25.84 -13.31 14.50
C ALA A 294 24.98 -12.07 14.23
N ALA A 295 24.78 -11.20 15.24
CA ALA A 295 24.05 -9.95 15.07
C ALA A 295 24.75 -8.99 14.10
N ALA A 296 26.06 -8.78 14.24
CA ALA A 296 26.84 -7.93 13.34
C ALA A 296 26.86 -8.51 11.91
N GLY A 297 27.05 -9.82 11.76
CA GLY A 297 27.00 -10.51 10.47
C GLY A 297 25.64 -10.34 9.78
N LEU A 298 24.54 -10.48 10.53
CA LEU A 298 23.18 -10.28 10.03
C LEU A 298 22.93 -8.85 9.57
N LEU A 299 23.34 -7.85 10.37
CA LEU A 299 23.17 -6.44 10.01
C LEU A 299 23.95 -6.07 8.75
N ILE A 300 25.22 -6.50 8.66
CA ILE A 300 26.06 -6.20 7.49
C ILE A 300 25.48 -6.88 6.25
N PHE A 301 25.21 -8.18 6.33
CA PHE A 301 24.66 -8.93 5.20
C PHE A 301 23.29 -8.40 4.77
N GLY A 302 22.38 -8.19 5.73
CA GLY A 302 21.05 -7.64 5.48
C GLY A 302 21.10 -6.25 4.84
N SER A 303 21.98 -5.37 5.34
CA SER A 303 22.15 -4.02 4.78
C SER A 303 22.68 -4.06 3.35
N VAL A 304 23.65 -4.93 3.04
CA VAL A 304 24.18 -5.09 1.68
C VAL A 304 23.10 -5.62 0.74
N VAL A 305 22.35 -6.65 1.14
CA VAL A 305 21.28 -7.23 0.33
C VAL A 305 20.20 -6.19 0.03
N VAL A 306 19.69 -5.51 1.05
CA VAL A 306 18.65 -4.47 0.89
C VAL A 306 19.17 -3.29 0.07
N PHE A 307 20.42 -2.84 0.30
CA PHE A 307 21.01 -1.75 -0.48
C PHE A 307 21.05 -2.07 -1.97
N VAL A 308 21.56 -3.26 -2.34
CA VAL A 308 21.62 -3.70 -3.74
C VAL A 308 20.21 -3.86 -4.32
N ALA A 309 19.31 -4.47 -3.57
CA ALA A 309 17.96 -4.75 -4.01
C ALA A 309 17.14 -3.47 -4.24
N GLU A 310 17.19 -2.50 -3.32
CA GLU A 310 16.41 -1.26 -3.39
C GLU A 310 17.01 -0.25 -4.38
N HIS A 311 18.34 -0.10 -4.45
CA HIS A 311 18.97 0.96 -5.24
C HIS A 311 19.31 0.53 -6.69
N PHE A 312 19.52 -0.76 -6.93
CA PHE A 312 19.91 -1.26 -8.25
C PHE A 312 18.84 -2.18 -8.85
N VAL A 313 18.49 -3.26 -8.15
CA VAL A 313 17.61 -4.30 -8.72
C VAL A 313 16.23 -3.75 -9.01
N ARG A 314 15.61 -3.06 -8.04
CA ARG A 314 14.25 -2.53 -8.17
C ARG A 314 14.12 -1.52 -9.33
N PRO A 315 14.93 -0.45 -9.44
CA PRO A 315 14.81 0.48 -10.57
C PRO A 315 15.10 -0.17 -11.92
N VAL A 316 16.04 -1.13 -11.98
CA VAL A 316 16.36 -1.83 -13.24
C VAL A 316 15.19 -2.71 -13.70
N LEU A 317 14.57 -3.48 -12.79
CA LEU A 317 13.41 -4.31 -13.12
C LEU A 317 12.21 -3.47 -13.61
N ILE A 318 12.01 -2.30 -12.99
CA ILE A 318 10.92 -1.38 -13.34
C ILE A 318 11.22 -0.67 -14.66
N GLY A 319 12.41 -0.06 -14.79
CA GLY A 319 12.80 0.75 -15.94
C GLY A 319 13.00 -0.04 -17.22
N ASN A 320 13.51 -1.28 -17.14
CA ASN A 320 13.70 -2.12 -18.33
C ASN A 320 12.36 -2.49 -19.01
N SER A 321 11.27 -2.51 -18.26
CA SER A 321 9.93 -2.82 -18.80
C SER A 321 9.26 -1.61 -19.47
N THR A 322 9.71 -0.39 -19.18
CA THR A 322 9.09 0.87 -19.67
C THR A 322 10.03 1.73 -20.50
N ARG A 323 11.28 1.30 -20.74
CA ARG A 323 12.35 2.07 -21.42
C ARG A 323 12.58 3.46 -20.81
N LEU A 324 12.22 3.65 -19.54
CA LEU A 324 12.45 4.89 -18.84
C LEU A 324 13.93 4.99 -18.38
N PRO A 325 14.56 6.17 -18.51
CA PRO A 325 15.82 6.46 -17.83
C PRO A 325 15.71 6.20 -16.32
N PHE A 326 16.77 5.66 -15.73
CA PHE A 326 16.84 5.33 -14.30
C PHE A 326 16.40 6.49 -13.38
N LEU A 327 16.85 7.72 -13.69
CA LEU A 327 16.51 8.91 -12.89
C LEU A 327 15.00 9.19 -12.87
N LEU A 328 14.30 9.03 -13.99
CA LEU A 328 12.84 9.25 -14.04
C LEU A 328 12.10 8.20 -13.22
N VAL A 329 12.57 6.94 -13.24
CA VAL A 329 12.00 5.89 -12.38
C VAL A 329 12.23 6.22 -10.91
N LEU A 330 13.45 6.63 -10.55
CA LEU A 330 13.80 7.01 -9.18
C LEU A 330 12.94 8.18 -8.66
N PHE A 331 12.84 9.27 -9.43
CA PHE A 331 11.97 10.40 -9.09
C PHE A 331 10.49 10.02 -9.07
N GLY A 332 10.06 9.14 -9.97
CA GLY A 332 8.71 8.60 -9.96
C GLY A 332 8.40 7.86 -8.66
N ILE A 333 9.27 6.96 -8.22
CA ILE A 333 9.08 6.19 -6.98
C ILE A 333 9.11 7.10 -5.75
N LEU A 334 10.14 7.94 -5.61
CA LEU A 334 10.31 8.83 -4.45
C LEU A 334 9.22 9.91 -4.39
N GLY A 335 9.05 10.68 -5.46
CA GLY A 335 8.05 11.76 -5.53
C GLY A 335 6.62 11.23 -5.51
N GLY A 336 6.39 10.06 -6.10
CA GLY A 336 5.13 9.34 -5.97
C GLY A 336 4.86 8.96 -4.51
N ALA A 337 5.83 8.32 -3.85
CA ALA A 337 5.71 7.90 -2.45
C ALA A 337 5.42 9.08 -1.51
N GLU A 338 6.03 10.23 -1.74
CA GLU A 338 5.79 11.45 -0.97
C GLU A 338 4.37 12.01 -1.20
N THR A 339 3.92 12.05 -2.45
CA THR A 339 2.64 12.69 -2.82
C THR A 339 1.41 11.82 -2.52
N PHE A 340 1.50 10.52 -2.82
CA PHE A 340 0.38 9.58 -2.74
C PHE A 340 0.58 8.49 -1.68
N GLY A 341 1.61 8.61 -0.84
CA GLY A 341 1.98 7.59 0.13
C GLY A 341 2.37 6.28 -0.57
N LEU A 342 2.03 5.16 0.05
CA LEU A 342 2.41 3.84 -0.44
C LEU A 342 1.90 3.53 -1.87
N LEU A 343 0.75 4.07 -2.24
CA LEU A 343 0.17 3.93 -3.57
C LEU A 343 1.04 4.59 -4.65
N GLY A 344 1.74 5.66 -4.28
CA GLY A 344 2.59 6.44 -5.17
C GLY A 344 3.80 5.69 -5.70
N ILE A 345 4.25 4.64 -5.02
CA ILE A 345 5.33 3.77 -5.51
C ILE A 345 4.91 3.06 -6.81
N PHE A 346 3.61 2.76 -6.95
CA PHE A 346 3.05 2.12 -8.15
C PHE A 346 2.66 3.12 -9.23
N ILE A 347 2.03 4.22 -8.83
CA ILE A 347 1.51 5.23 -9.75
C ILE A 347 2.62 6.16 -10.27
N GLY A 348 3.63 6.44 -9.46
CA GLY A 348 4.73 7.35 -9.78
C GLY A 348 5.45 7.00 -11.09
N PRO A 349 5.99 5.78 -11.26
CA PRO A 349 6.58 5.36 -12.54
C PRO A 349 5.60 5.41 -13.72
N ALA A 350 4.30 5.15 -13.49
CA ALA A 350 3.29 5.25 -14.54
C ALA A 350 3.05 6.69 -14.98
N LEU A 351 3.02 7.64 -14.04
CA LEU A 351 2.96 9.08 -14.34
C LEU A 351 4.22 9.55 -15.08
N MET A 352 5.40 9.09 -14.66
CA MET A 352 6.66 9.41 -15.35
C MET A 352 6.71 8.83 -16.77
N THR A 353 6.11 7.64 -16.98
CA THR A 353 5.93 7.07 -18.33
C THR A 353 5.09 7.98 -19.20
N VAL A 354 3.96 8.47 -18.69
CA VAL A 354 3.10 9.41 -19.43
C VAL A 354 3.79 10.72 -19.72
N LEU A 355 4.48 11.28 -18.73
CA LEU A 355 5.24 12.52 -18.90
C LEU A 355 6.30 12.37 -20.00
N MET A 356 7.03 11.24 -20.01
CA MET A 356 8.04 10.98 -21.03
C MET A 356 7.42 10.81 -22.42
N VAL A 357 6.32 10.07 -22.56
CA VAL A 357 5.62 9.88 -23.84
C VAL A 357 5.10 11.21 -24.38
N LEU A 358 4.46 12.02 -23.53
CA LEU A 358 3.99 13.34 -23.93
C LEU A 358 5.13 14.27 -24.30
N TRP A 359 6.27 14.17 -23.60
CA TRP A 359 7.45 14.96 -23.93
C TRP A 359 8.06 14.56 -25.28
N THR A 360 8.16 13.27 -25.57
CA THR A 360 8.66 12.79 -26.87
C THR A 360 7.72 13.20 -28.00
N ASP A 361 6.41 13.05 -27.82
CA ASP A 361 5.40 13.47 -28.81
C ASP A 361 5.36 14.99 -29.05
N LEU A 362 5.86 15.80 -28.11
CA LEU A 362 5.94 17.26 -28.24
C LEU A 362 7.24 17.73 -28.91
N VAL A 363 8.31 16.93 -28.81
CA VAL A 363 9.65 17.29 -29.31
C VAL A 363 9.89 16.73 -30.71
N GLU A 364 9.33 15.56 -31.03
CA GLU A 364 9.24 15.01 -32.40
C GLU A 364 8.08 15.64 -33.18
#